data_AF-A0A0Q7FBX3-F1
#
_entry.id   AF-A0A0Q7FBX3-F1
#
_cell.length_a   1.000
_cell.length_b   1.000
_cell.length_c   1.000
_cell.angle_alpha   90.00
_cell.angle_beta   90.00
_cell.angle_gamma   90.00
#
_symmetry.space_group_name_H-M   'P 1'
#
loop_
_entity.id
_entity.type
_entity.pdbx_description
1 polymer ?
#
loop_
_entity_poly.entity_id
_entity_poly.type
_entity_poly.pdbx_seq_one_letter_code
_entity_poly.pdbx_strand_id
1 'polypeptide(L)' 'MGMTKAVLTEAEDVYVDYDYEGVMFRCEAASRSIFRKFYGEAEHPLPIDHTNKLFNDALRFGERSSKEKYDSADCA' A
#
# COMPACT_ATOMS: atom_id res chain seq x y z
N MET A 1 -11.70 -9.08 8.59
CA MET A 1 -10.41 -9.41 9.22
C MET A 1 -9.41 -8.39 8.68
N GLY A 2 -8.91 -7.48 9.51
CA GLY A 2 -7.94 -6.47 9.07
C GLY A 2 -6.55 -7.08 8.89
N MET A 3 -5.76 -6.55 7.97
CA MET A 3 -4.35 -6.88 7.86
C MET A 3 -3.61 -6.27 9.04
N THR A 4 -2.87 -7.09 9.79
CA THR A 4 -1.98 -6.57 10.83
C THR A 4 -0.69 -6.07 10.19
N LYS A 5 0.14 -5.39 10.98
CA LYS A 5 1.49 -4.93 10.60
C LYS A 5 2.45 -6.04 10.09
N ALA A 6 1.99 -7.29 10.07
CA ALA A 6 2.66 -8.45 9.50
C ALA A 6 3.05 -8.27 8.03
N VAL A 7 2.35 -7.43 7.27
CA VAL A 7 2.71 -7.12 5.87
C VAL A 7 4.10 -6.50 5.74
N LEU A 8 4.59 -5.80 6.78
CA LEU A 8 5.93 -5.20 6.80
C LEU A 8 7.04 -6.22 7.13
N THR A 9 6.64 -7.43 7.52
CA THR A 9 7.56 -8.51 7.90
C THR A 9 7.55 -9.66 6.90
N GLU A 10 6.77 -9.57 5.81
CA GLU A 10 6.79 -10.55 4.74
C GLU A 10 8.12 -10.47 3.96
N ALA A 11 8.53 -11.61 3.42
CA ALA A 11 9.75 -11.71 2.61
C ALA A 11 9.53 -11.21 1.17
N GLU A 12 8.28 -10.93 0.79
CA GLU A 12 7.85 -10.53 -0.54
C GLU A 12 7.17 -9.16 -0.49
N ASP A 13 7.16 -8.46 -1.63
CA ASP A 13 6.49 -7.16 -1.75
C ASP A 13 4.98 -7.31 -1.57
N VAL A 14 4.42 -6.54 -0.63
CA VAL A 14 2.99 -6.58 -0.31
C VAL A 14 2.31 -5.35 -0.87
N TYR A 15 1.19 -5.56 -1.54
CA TYR A 15 0.35 -4.49 -2.07
C TYR A 15 -0.95 -4.45 -1.29
N VAL A 16 -1.35 -3.27 -0.85
CA VAL A 16 -2.60 -3.04 -0.10
C VAL A 16 -3.40 -2.02 -0.88
N ASP A 17 -4.63 -2.36 -1.20
CA ASP A 17 -5.57 -1.49 -1.87
C ASP A 17 -6.57 -0.92 -0.86
N TYR A 18 -6.75 0.40 -0.91
CA TYR A 18 -7.67 1.12 -0.04
C TYR A 18 -8.60 1.99 -0.89
N ASP A 19 -9.61 1.32 -1.45
CA ASP A 19 -10.63 1.91 -2.32
C ASP A 19 -11.38 3.08 -1.68
N TYR A 20 -11.59 3.04 -0.36
CA TYR A 20 -12.32 4.08 0.38
C TYR A 20 -11.71 5.48 0.20
N GLU A 21 -10.39 5.58 0.17
CA GLU A 21 -9.65 6.83 0.00
C GLU A 21 -8.99 6.91 -1.38
N GLY A 22 -9.26 5.94 -2.26
CA GLY A 22 -8.70 5.84 -3.60
C GLY A 22 -7.17 5.79 -3.58
N VAL A 23 -6.59 4.97 -2.70
CA VAL A 23 -5.13 4.89 -2.54
C VAL A 23 -4.66 3.45 -2.42
N MET A 24 -3.52 3.16 -3.03
CA MET A 24 -2.80 1.91 -2.89
C MET A 24 -1.51 2.11 -2.12
N PHE A 25 -1.09 1.10 -1.38
CA PHE A 25 0.18 1.06 -0.67
C PHE A 25 1.02 -0.11 -1.16
N ARG A 26 2.31 0.15 -1.38
CA ARG A 26 3.32 -0.85 -1.69
C ARG A 26 4.28 -0.94 -0.52
N CYS A 27 4.31 -2.08 0.16
CA CYS A 27 5.30 -2.39 1.18
C CYS A 27 6.43 -3.17 0.52
N GLU A 28 7.59 -2.53 0.41
CA GLU A 28 8.79 -3.15 -0.14
C GLU A 28 9.49 -3.98 0.94
N ALA A 29 9.65 -5.28 0.73
CA ALA A 29 10.26 -6.18 1.72
C ALA A 29 11.76 -5.90 1.92
N ALA A 30 12.46 -5.46 0.86
CA ALA A 30 13.90 -5.20 0.87
C ALA A 30 14.28 -4.05 1.81
N SER A 31 13.55 -2.94 1.75
CA SER A 31 13.82 -1.74 2.55
C SER A 31 12.89 -1.57 3.74
N ARG A 32 11.83 -2.39 3.84
CA ARG A 32 10.66 -2.18 4.71
C ARG A 32 10.06 -0.78 4.55
N SER A 33 10.20 -0.24 3.34
CA SER A 33 9.70 1.07 2.96
C SER A 33 8.26 0.92 2.48
N ILE A 34 7.41 1.85 2.89
CA ILE A 34 6.02 1.89 2.50
C ILE A 34 5.87 3.02 1.51
N PHE A 35 5.46 2.70 0.29
CA PHE A 35 5.12 3.68 -0.73
C PHE A 35 3.60 3.75 -0.84
N ARG A 36 3.08 4.92 -1.20
CA ARG A 36 1.66 5.11 -1.49
C ARG A 36 1.50 5.64 -2.89
N LYS A 37 0.48 5.15 -3.60
CA LYS A 37 0.08 5.61 -4.92
C LYS A 37 -1.42 5.89 -4.87
N PHE A 38 -1.81 7.13 -5.14
CA PHE A 38 -3.23 7.46 -5.28
C PHE A 38 -3.71 7.06 -6.67
N TYR A 39 -4.97 6.65 -6.77
CA TYR A 39 -5.59 6.41 -8.07
C TYR A 39 -5.66 7.71 -8.86
N GLY A 40 -5.08 7.73 -10.06
CA GLY A 40 -5.02 8.91 -10.93
C GLY A 40 -3.87 9.89 -10.65
N GLU A 41 -3.01 9.61 -9.66
CA GLU A 41 -1.78 10.36 -9.41
C GLU A 41 -0.54 9.46 -9.47
N ALA A 42 0.63 10.09 -9.61
CA ALA A 42 1.91 9.37 -9.57
C ALA A 42 2.19 8.80 -8.17
N GLU A 43 2.98 7.72 -8.12
CA GLU A 43 3.49 7.15 -6.86
C GLU A 43 4.21 8.24 -6.06
N HIS A 44 3.87 8.36 -4.77
CA HIS A 44 4.47 9.35 -3.91
C HIS A 44 5.96 9.00 -3.71
N PRO A 45 6.90 9.90 -4.07
CA PRO A 45 8.32 9.58 -4.10
C PRO A 45 8.92 9.39 -2.70
N LEU A 46 8.24 9.90 -1.68
CA LEU A 46 8.66 9.77 -0.29
C LEU A 46 7.98 8.55 0.35
N PRO A 47 8.76 7.64 0.96
CA PRO A 47 8.21 6.57 1.75
C PRO A 47 7.47 7.15 2.95
N ILE A 48 6.32 6.55 3.29
CA ILE A 48 5.58 6.91 4.49
C ILE A 48 6.07 6.12 5.68
N ASP A 49 6.04 6.78 6.83
CA ASP A 49 6.39 6.16 8.09
C ASP A 49 5.31 5.16 8.53
N HIS A 50 5.72 4.10 9.23
CA HIS A 50 4.78 3.08 9.72
C HIS A 50 3.82 3.58 10.81
N THR A 51 4.02 4.81 11.29
CA THR A 51 3.15 5.53 12.24
C THR A 51 2.08 6.36 11.56
N ASN A 52 2.06 6.41 10.21
CA ASN A 52 1.10 7.19 9.47
C ASN A 52 -0.33 6.65 9.65
N LYS A 53 -1.29 7.54 9.95
CA LYS A 53 -2.69 7.17 10.15
C LYS A 53 -3.28 6.50 8.91
N LEU A 54 -3.01 7.04 7.73
CA LEU A 54 -3.49 6.53 6.44
C LEU A 54 -3.09 5.07 6.23
N PHE A 55 -1.86 4.72 6.56
CA PHE A 55 -1.39 3.34 6.45
C PHE A 55 -2.10 2.43 7.46
N ASN A 56 -2.30 2.90 8.69
CA ASN A 56 -3.00 2.11 9.71
C ASN A 56 -4.48 1.91 9.38
N ASP A 57 -5.14 2.91 8.78
CA ASP A 57 -6.50 2.80 8.25
C ASP A 57 -6.54 1.84 7.07
N ALA A 58 -5.62 1.95 6.10
CA ALA A 58 -5.52 1.02 4.97
C ALA A 58 -5.23 -0.42 5.38
N LEU A 59 -4.45 -0.64 6.44
CA LEU A 59 -4.27 -1.99 7.01
C LEU A 59 -5.56 -2.53 7.64
N ARG A 60 -6.32 -1.65 8.32
CA ARG A 60 -7.50 -2.04 9.08
C ARG A 60 -8.74 -2.24 8.20
N PHE A 61 -8.87 -1.40 7.18
CA PHE A 61 -10.05 -1.29 6.32
C PHE A 61 -9.77 -1.63 4.86
N GLY A 62 -8.51 -1.54 4.41
CA GLY A 62 -8.12 -1.95 3.07
C GLY A 62 -7.93 -3.46 2.94
N GLU A 63 -7.71 -3.88 1.70
CA GLU A 63 -7.60 -5.27 1.28
C GLU A 63 -6.26 -5.54 0.58
N ARG A 64 -5.79 -6.79 0.63
CA ARG A 64 -4.50 -7.14 0.03
C ARG A 64 -4.72 -7.19 -1.47
N SER A 65 -3.99 -6.36 -2.19
CA SER A 65 -4.00 -6.38 -3.65
C SER A 65 -2.82 -7.16 -4.20
N SER A 66 -2.89 -7.45 -5.49
CA SER A 66 -1.80 -8.05 -6.25
C SER A 66 -1.03 -6.98 -7.00
N LYS A 67 0.25 -7.25 -7.29
CA LYS A 67 1.12 -6.37 -8.08
C LYS A 67 0.49 -5.92 -9.41
N GLU A 68 -0.22 -6.82 -10.07
CA GLU A 68 -0.89 -6.56 -11.35
C GLU A 68 -1.95 -5.43 -11.27
N LYS A 69 -2.70 -5.39 -10.16
CA LYS A 69 -3.66 -4.31 -9.91
C LYS A 69 -2.95 -2.97 -9.67
N TYR A 70 -1.83 -3.00 -8.95
CA TYR A 70 -1.03 -1.81 -8.67
C TYR A 70 -0.43 -1.18 -9.92
N ASP A 71 0.03 -2.04 -10.85
CA ASP A 71 0.55 -1.63 -12.15
C ASP A 71 -0.57 -1.07 -13.06
N SER A 72 -1.73 -1.76 -13.08
CA SER A 72 -2.88 -1.36 -13.91
C SER A 72 -3.57 -0.07 -13.45
N ALA A 73 -3.36 0.37 -12.20
CA ALA A 73 -3.96 1.61 -11.67
C ALA A 73 -3.46 2.90 -12.36
N ASP A 74 -2.45 2.80 -13.24
CA ASP A 74 -1.84 3.93 -13.95
C ASP A 74 -2.56 4.33 -15.26
N CYS A 75 -3.47 3.51 -15.78
CA CYS A 75 -3.99 3.69 -17.15
C CYS A 75 -5.49 4.03 -17.17
N ALA A 76 -5.83 5.32 -17.08
CA ALA A 76 -7.09 5.90 -17.55
C ALA A 76 -6.89 7.34 -18.03
#